data_AF-K9UF26-F1
#
_entry.id   AF-K9UF26-F1
#
_cell.length_a   1.000
_cell.length_b   1.000
_cell.length_c   1.000
_cell.angle_alpha   90.00
_cell.angle_beta   90.00
_cell.angle_gamma   90.00
#
_symmetry.space_group_name_H-M   'P 1'
#
loop_
_entity.id
_entity.type
_entity.pdbx_description
1 polymer ?
#
loop_
_entity_poly.entity_id
_entity_poly.type
_entity_poly.pdbx_seq_one_letter_code
_entity_poly.pdbx_strand_id
1 'polypeptide(L)'
;MKKTIADKLDDADEFYRQPCWLELWRKSCDPCRLTFWSRIDETNAAILISYWEAAGFLTRARNRTRYRVHSTYYSQLKFYTLKPRPRIPGTKKAKPIQNTLYFRTVCQRIWMSMRILQTFSIGQLQACSSMCNNIVRTFVTQLYQLNYVRLQVCYGSNFEGNEDIYQLIQNTGAKAPFLCGEGSLYDLSTCCIYFTD
;
A
#
# COMPACT_ATOMS: atom_id res chain seq x y z
N MET A 1 -41.61 7.08 7.15
CA MET A 1 -40.70 7.90 6.32
C MET A 1 -39.29 7.32 6.43
N LYS A 2 -38.83 6.53 5.44
CA LYS A 2 -37.51 5.86 5.49
C LYS A 2 -36.44 6.88 5.07
N LYS A 3 -35.66 7.38 6.02
CA LYS A 3 -34.44 8.15 5.73
C LYS A 3 -33.38 7.18 5.20
N THR A 4 -32.90 7.43 3.99
CA THR A 4 -31.85 6.64 3.34
C THR A 4 -30.51 7.02 3.95
N ILE A 5 -29.67 6.01 4.24
CA ILE A 5 -28.31 6.15 4.82
C ILE A 5 -27.38 7.04 3.99
N ALA A 6 -27.75 7.37 2.75
CA ALA A 6 -27.00 8.25 1.86
C ALA A 6 -26.92 9.72 2.32
N ASP A 7 -27.81 10.19 3.20
CA ASP A 7 -27.88 11.59 3.63
C ASP A 7 -27.11 11.89 4.94
N LYS A 8 -26.17 11.03 5.34
CA LYS A 8 -25.49 11.12 6.66
C LYS A 8 -23.96 11.12 6.62
N LEU A 9 -23.32 11.26 5.46
CA LEU A 9 -21.85 11.24 5.35
C LEU A 9 -21.31 12.65 5.10
N ASP A 10 -21.47 13.52 6.10
CA ASP A 10 -20.89 14.88 6.11
C ASP A 10 -19.56 14.98 6.89
N ASP A 11 -19.04 13.86 7.41
CA ASP A 11 -17.78 13.85 8.16
C ASP A 11 -16.82 12.78 7.62
N ALA A 12 -15.71 13.23 7.04
CA ALA A 12 -14.64 12.35 6.55
C ALA A 12 -14.03 11.54 7.69
N ASP A 13 -14.01 12.06 8.92
CA ASP A 13 -13.42 11.38 10.08
C ASP A 13 -14.35 10.28 10.63
N GLU A 14 -15.66 10.38 10.41
CA GLU A 14 -16.61 9.30 10.70
C GLU A 14 -16.55 8.19 9.64
N PHE A 15 -16.24 8.54 8.39
CA PHE A 15 -16.01 7.58 7.31
C PHE A 15 -14.85 6.63 7.63
N TYR A 16 -13.67 7.11 8.04
CA TYR A 16 -12.50 6.26 8.31
C TYR A 16 -12.64 5.35 9.55
N ARG A 17 -13.62 5.59 10.42
CA ARG A 17 -13.86 4.81 11.65
C ARG A 17 -14.82 3.64 11.48
N GLN A 18 -15.58 3.59 10.39
CA GLN A 18 -16.46 2.46 10.09
C GLN A 18 -15.73 1.39 9.26
N PRO A 19 -16.24 0.15 9.18
CA PRO A 19 -15.86 -0.83 8.16
C PRO A 19 -16.26 -0.37 6.73
N CYS A 20 -16.22 0.93 6.44
CA CYS A 20 -16.91 1.66 5.37
C CYS A 20 -16.45 1.28 3.95
N TRP A 21 -15.26 0.69 3.81
CA TRP A 21 -14.82 0.13 2.54
C TRP A 21 -15.72 -1.03 2.09
N LEU A 22 -16.32 -1.77 3.04
CA LEU A 22 -17.33 -2.78 2.75
C LEU A 22 -18.62 -2.14 2.21
N GLU A 23 -18.87 -0.86 2.47
CA GLU A 23 -20.09 -0.15 2.02
C GLU A 23 -19.93 0.52 0.65
N LEU A 24 -18.70 0.87 0.27
CA LEU A 24 -18.38 1.48 -1.04
C LEU A 24 -18.89 0.64 -2.22
N TRP A 25 -18.95 -0.68 -2.04
CA TRP A 25 -19.11 -1.67 -3.11
C TRP A 25 -20.39 -2.51 -2.97
N ARG A 26 -21.48 -1.96 -2.38
CA ARG A 26 -22.70 -2.72 -2.03
C ARG A 26 -23.27 -3.66 -3.13
N LYS A 27 -23.12 -3.36 -4.43
CA LYS A 27 -23.49 -4.25 -5.57
C LYS A 27 -22.67 -4.04 -6.85
N SER A 28 -22.19 -2.83 -7.06
CA SER A 28 -21.39 -2.46 -8.23
C SER A 28 -20.37 -1.42 -7.84
N CYS A 29 -19.25 -1.39 -8.54
CA CYS A 29 -18.29 -0.32 -8.35
C CYS A 29 -17.85 0.39 -9.62
N ASP A 30 -17.56 1.66 -9.39
CA ASP A 30 -17.03 2.66 -10.28
C ASP A 30 -15.65 3.11 -9.76
N PRO A 31 -14.59 3.08 -10.59
CA PRO A 31 -13.27 3.59 -10.25
C PRO A 31 -13.26 5.00 -9.65
N CYS A 32 -14.17 5.88 -10.06
CA CYS A 32 -14.27 7.25 -9.55
C CYS A 32 -14.62 7.32 -8.06
N ARG A 33 -15.37 6.33 -7.54
CA ARG A 33 -15.66 6.26 -6.10
C ARG A 33 -14.43 5.76 -5.33
N LEU A 34 -13.68 4.81 -5.90
CA LEU A 34 -12.45 4.33 -5.28
C LEU A 34 -11.48 5.49 -5.09
N THR A 35 -11.22 6.29 -6.13
CA THR A 35 -10.29 7.43 -6.05
C THR A 35 -10.74 8.47 -5.04
N PHE A 36 -12.02 8.83 -5.04
CA PHE A 36 -12.60 9.80 -4.12
C PHE A 36 -12.39 9.41 -2.64
N TRP A 37 -12.72 8.16 -2.29
CA TRP A 37 -12.70 7.72 -0.90
C TRP A 37 -11.34 7.22 -0.40
N SER A 38 -10.46 6.76 -1.30
CA SER A 38 -9.11 6.28 -0.91
C SER A 38 -8.05 7.37 -0.98
N ARG A 39 -8.35 8.51 -1.62
CA ARG A 39 -7.36 9.51 -2.03
C ARG A 39 -6.22 8.91 -2.90
N ILE A 40 -6.45 7.73 -3.50
CA ILE A 40 -5.58 7.12 -4.48
C ILE A 40 -5.88 7.77 -5.83
N ASP A 41 -4.85 8.12 -6.60
CA ASP A 41 -5.03 8.65 -7.94
C ASP A 41 -5.66 7.61 -8.89
N GLU A 42 -6.22 8.09 -10.00
CA GLU A 42 -6.90 7.24 -10.98
C GLU A 42 -6.04 6.11 -11.53
N THR A 43 -4.73 6.33 -11.71
CA THR A 43 -3.83 5.31 -12.24
C THR A 43 -3.66 4.18 -11.24
N ASN A 44 -3.38 4.52 -9.99
CA ASN A 44 -3.22 3.55 -8.91
C ASN A 44 -4.54 2.84 -8.57
N ALA A 45 -5.67 3.53 -8.64
CA ALA A 45 -7.00 2.93 -8.48
C ALA A 45 -7.29 1.92 -9.59
N ALA A 46 -6.98 2.23 -10.85
CA ALA A 46 -7.15 1.29 -11.96
C ALA A 46 -6.29 0.03 -11.81
N ILE A 47 -5.04 0.19 -11.36
CA ILE A 47 -4.14 -0.94 -11.07
C ILE A 47 -4.70 -1.79 -9.93
N LEU A 48 -5.13 -1.18 -8.84
CA LEU A 48 -5.70 -1.87 -7.68
C LEU A 48 -6.95 -2.68 -8.06
N ILE A 49 -7.84 -2.09 -8.87
CA ILE A 49 -9.02 -2.79 -9.42
C ILE A 49 -8.60 -4.00 -10.26
N SER A 50 -7.56 -3.89 -11.08
CA SER A 50 -7.08 -5.02 -11.87
C SER A 50 -6.53 -6.16 -10.99
N TYR A 51 -5.91 -5.85 -9.86
CA TYR A 51 -5.50 -6.86 -8.89
C TYR A 51 -6.69 -7.53 -8.20
N TRP A 52 -7.73 -6.77 -7.86
CA TRP A 52 -8.96 -7.33 -7.29
C TRP A 52 -9.75 -8.17 -8.30
N GLU A 53 -9.77 -7.77 -9.56
CA GLU A 53 -10.33 -8.57 -10.66
C GLU A 53 -9.55 -9.89 -10.82
N ALA A 54 -8.21 -9.83 -10.86
CA ALA A 54 -7.36 -11.02 -10.96
C ALA A 54 -7.46 -11.95 -9.72
N ALA A 55 -7.74 -11.39 -8.54
CA ALA A 55 -7.98 -12.14 -7.32
C ALA A 55 -9.41 -12.71 -7.22
N GLY A 56 -10.29 -12.41 -8.19
CA GLY A 56 -11.68 -12.89 -8.22
C GLY A 56 -12.64 -12.11 -7.31
N PHE A 57 -12.20 -11.00 -6.72
CA PHE A 57 -13.05 -10.14 -5.89
C PHE A 57 -14.01 -9.30 -6.74
N LEU A 58 -13.64 -9.01 -7.99
CA LEU A 58 -14.42 -8.24 -8.94
C LEU A 58 -14.56 -8.98 -10.27
N THR A 59 -15.67 -8.74 -10.95
CA THR A 59 -15.85 -9.15 -12.34
C THR A 59 -16.35 -7.97 -13.16
N ARG A 60 -15.74 -7.74 -14.33
CA ARG A 60 -16.17 -6.64 -15.21
C ARG A 60 -17.62 -6.87 -15.66
N ALA A 61 -18.47 -5.86 -15.50
CA ALA A 61 -19.84 -5.90 -15.99
C ALA A 61 -19.87 -5.75 -17.52
N ARG A 62 -21.01 -6.11 -18.14
CA ARG A 62 -21.20 -5.96 -19.60
C ARG A 62 -20.97 -4.52 -20.08
N ASN A 63 -21.26 -3.51 -19.25
CA ASN A 63 -20.77 -2.16 -19.48
C ASN A 63 -19.34 -2.06 -18.92
N ARG A 64 -18.35 -1.87 -19.78
CA ARG A 64 -16.91 -1.95 -19.45
C ARG A 64 -16.43 -0.97 -18.35
N THR A 65 -17.29 -0.10 -17.85
CA THR A 65 -17.02 0.92 -16.84
C THR A 65 -17.47 0.53 -15.42
N ARG A 66 -18.20 -0.58 -15.24
CA ARG A 66 -18.61 -1.04 -13.90
C ARG A 66 -18.08 -2.44 -13.60
N TYR A 67 -17.88 -2.68 -12.31
CA TYR A 67 -17.49 -3.98 -11.77
C TYR A 67 -18.60 -4.54 -10.88
N ARG A 68 -18.89 -5.83 -10.99
CA ARG A 68 -19.71 -6.58 -10.04
C ARG A 68 -18.80 -7.16 -8.97
N VAL A 69 -19.24 -7.04 -7.73
CA VAL A 69 -18.47 -7.46 -6.56
C VAL A 69 -18.83 -8.91 -6.24
N HIS A 70 -17.84 -9.76 -6.14
CA HIS A 70 -18.05 -11.15 -5.75
C HIS A 70 -18.41 -11.24 -4.27
N SER A 71 -19.23 -12.21 -3.88
CA SER A 71 -19.71 -12.34 -2.49
C SER A 71 -18.58 -12.55 -1.47
N THR A 72 -17.47 -13.14 -1.90
CA THR A 72 -16.28 -13.37 -1.06
C THR A 72 -15.46 -12.12 -0.80
N TYR A 73 -15.71 -11.01 -1.50
CA TYR A 73 -15.02 -9.73 -1.31
C TYR A 73 -15.02 -9.34 0.17
N TYR A 74 -16.20 -9.39 0.82
CA TYR A 74 -16.38 -8.92 2.18
C TYR A 74 -15.80 -9.85 3.25
N SER A 75 -15.57 -11.13 2.93
CA SER A 75 -14.99 -12.09 3.87
C SER A 75 -13.48 -12.26 3.71
N GLN A 76 -12.93 -11.92 2.54
CA GLN A 76 -11.52 -12.19 2.21
C GLN A 76 -10.65 -10.94 2.10
N LEU A 77 -11.18 -9.81 1.61
CA LEU A 77 -10.44 -8.54 1.56
C LEU A 77 -10.53 -7.83 2.92
N LYS A 78 -9.40 -7.63 3.57
CA LYS A 78 -9.33 -7.01 4.91
C LYS A 78 -8.73 -5.61 4.86
N PHE A 79 -9.19 -4.76 5.75
CA PHE A 79 -8.83 -3.35 5.83
C PHE A 79 -8.25 -3.06 7.23
N TYR A 80 -7.10 -2.42 7.29
CA TYR A 80 -6.43 -2.08 8.54
C TYR A 80 -5.97 -0.64 8.55
N THR A 81 -6.39 0.10 9.58
CA THR A 81 -5.81 1.40 9.90
C THR A 81 -4.65 1.19 10.87
N LEU A 82 -3.48 1.69 10.50
CA LEU A 82 -2.26 1.63 11.29
C LEU A 82 -2.00 3.00 11.89
N LYS A 83 -1.52 3.02 13.14
CA LYS A 83 -1.00 4.25 13.73
C LYS A 83 0.26 4.67 12.95
N PRO A 84 0.35 5.93 12.47
CA PRO A 84 1.51 6.38 11.73
C PRO A 84 2.77 6.27 12.59
N ARG A 85 3.79 5.57 12.09
CA ARG A 85 5.12 5.66 12.72
C ARG A 85 5.75 7.02 12.46
N PRO A 86 6.49 7.57 13.44
CA PRO A 86 7.25 8.79 13.22
C PRO A 86 8.24 8.57 12.08
N ARG A 87 8.41 9.59 11.24
CA ARG A 87 9.38 9.55 10.14
C ARG A 87 10.79 9.32 10.71
N ILE A 88 11.61 8.63 9.94
CA ILE A 88 13.02 8.45 10.28
C ILE A 88 13.70 9.84 10.26
N PRO A 89 14.35 10.27 11.35
CA PRO A 89 15.01 11.58 11.41
C PRO A 89 15.98 11.78 10.23
N GLY A 90 16.03 12.99 9.68
CA GLY A 90 16.93 13.33 8.56
C GLY A 90 16.47 12.84 7.18
N THR A 91 15.36 12.10 7.07
CA THR A 91 14.81 11.71 5.77
C THR A 91 13.92 12.81 5.18
N LYS A 92 14.18 13.21 3.93
CA LYS A 92 13.30 14.12 3.17
C LYS A 92 11.96 13.42 2.92
N LYS A 93 10.87 14.20 2.83
CA LYS A 93 9.57 13.68 2.37
C LYS A 93 9.78 12.89 1.07
N ALA A 94 9.33 11.63 1.06
CA ALA A 94 9.35 10.82 -0.14
C ALA A 94 8.52 11.51 -1.22
N LYS A 95 9.00 11.48 -2.47
CA LYS A 95 8.20 11.95 -3.60
C LYS A 95 6.99 11.04 -3.79
N PRO A 96 5.87 11.55 -4.33
CA PRO A 96 4.74 10.72 -4.73
C PRO A 96 5.22 9.57 -5.62
N ILE A 97 4.80 8.36 -5.30
CA ILE A 97 5.19 7.16 -6.03
C ILE A 97 4.43 7.12 -7.35
N GLN A 98 5.16 7.01 -8.45
CA GLN A 98 4.58 6.66 -9.74
C GLN A 98 4.69 5.15 -9.93
N ASN A 99 3.57 4.42 -9.79
CA ASN A 99 3.52 2.96 -9.99
C ASN A 99 3.55 2.56 -11.48
N THR A 100 4.60 3.01 -12.16
CA THR A 100 4.94 2.50 -13.48
C THR A 100 5.22 0.99 -13.39
N LEU A 101 5.08 0.27 -14.51
CA LEU A 101 5.43 -1.15 -14.57
C LEU A 101 6.88 -1.39 -14.12
N TYR A 102 7.78 -0.49 -14.52
CA TYR A 102 9.19 -0.51 -14.10
C TYR A 102 9.31 -0.42 -12.57
N PHE A 103 8.66 0.56 -11.94
CA PHE A 103 8.69 0.73 -10.49
C PHE A 103 8.20 -0.51 -9.74
N ARG A 104 7.12 -1.15 -10.21
CA ARG A 104 6.59 -2.39 -9.59
C ARG A 104 7.57 -3.56 -9.68
N THR A 105 8.19 -3.75 -10.85
CA THR A 105 9.22 -4.80 -11.04
C THR A 105 10.42 -4.55 -10.13
N VAL A 106 10.80 -3.29 -9.95
CA VAL A 106 11.86 -2.89 -9.03
C VAL A 106 11.49 -3.19 -7.57
N CYS A 107 10.29 -2.81 -7.13
CA CYS A 107 9.78 -3.13 -5.80
C CYS A 107 9.78 -4.63 -5.54
N GLN A 108 9.40 -5.43 -6.55
CA GLN A 108 9.46 -6.89 -6.48
C GLN A 108 10.89 -7.41 -6.24
N ARG A 109 11.89 -6.86 -6.93
CA ARG A 109 13.30 -7.24 -6.71
C ARG A 109 13.78 -6.85 -5.32
N ILE A 110 13.51 -5.62 -4.90
CA ILE A 110 13.90 -5.14 -3.57
C ILE A 110 13.24 -6.01 -2.49
N TRP A 111 11.95 -6.31 -2.62
CA TRP A 111 11.21 -7.18 -1.71
C TRP A 111 11.81 -8.59 -1.62
N MET A 112 12.17 -9.20 -2.75
CA MET A 112 12.84 -10.49 -2.76
C MET A 112 14.19 -10.43 -2.02
N SER A 113 14.99 -9.39 -2.25
CA SER A 113 16.26 -9.18 -1.52
C SER A 113 16.04 -9.03 -0.02
N MET A 114 15.04 -8.24 0.41
CA MET A 114 14.69 -8.10 1.83
C MET A 114 14.30 -9.44 2.47
N ARG A 115 13.55 -10.28 1.75
CA ARG A 115 13.14 -11.61 2.24
C ARG A 115 14.30 -12.58 2.36
N ILE A 116 15.32 -12.46 1.51
CA ILE A 116 16.52 -13.30 1.60
C ILE A 116 17.41 -12.82 2.75
N LEU A 117 17.66 -11.52 2.82
CA LEU A 117 18.59 -10.94 3.79
C LEU A 117 18.03 -10.90 5.22
N GLN A 118 16.72 -10.70 5.39
CA GLN A 118 15.98 -10.49 6.66
C GLN A 118 16.41 -9.25 7.46
N THR A 119 17.71 -9.01 7.57
CA THR A 119 18.34 -7.80 8.11
C THR A 119 19.22 -7.19 7.04
N PHE A 120 19.04 -5.92 6.74
CA PHE A 120 19.64 -5.29 5.56
C PHE A 120 19.88 -3.79 5.75
N SER A 121 20.84 -3.26 5.01
CA SER A 121 21.03 -1.82 4.79
C SER A 121 20.45 -1.37 3.44
N ILE A 122 20.27 -0.07 3.24
CA ILE A 122 19.81 0.48 1.95
C ILE A 122 20.83 0.19 0.84
N GLY A 123 22.14 0.30 1.12
CA GLY A 123 23.20 0.03 0.16
C GLY A 123 23.25 -1.44 -0.27
N GLN A 124 23.02 -2.38 0.66
CA GLN A 124 22.89 -3.80 0.32
C GLN A 124 21.71 -4.05 -0.63
N LEU A 125 20.55 -3.47 -0.34
CA LEU A 125 19.40 -3.57 -1.23
C LEU A 125 19.65 -2.92 -2.58
N GLN A 126 20.40 -1.81 -2.61
CA GLN A 126 20.81 -1.13 -3.84
C GLN A 126 21.66 -2.06 -4.71
N ALA A 127 22.66 -2.71 -4.11
CA ALA A 127 23.54 -3.65 -4.79
C ALA A 127 22.76 -4.84 -5.36
N CYS A 128 21.84 -5.43 -4.58
CA CYS A 128 21.06 -6.59 -5.01
C CYS A 128 19.99 -6.26 -6.05
N SER A 129 19.43 -5.05 -6.03
CA SER A 129 18.36 -4.65 -6.96
C SER A 129 18.87 -3.95 -8.22
N SER A 130 20.12 -3.46 -8.20
CA SER A 130 20.74 -2.61 -9.23
C SER A 130 19.98 -1.31 -9.48
N MET A 131 19.43 -0.71 -8.42
CA MET A 131 18.52 0.45 -8.50
C MET A 131 19.08 1.70 -7.87
N CYS A 132 18.47 2.85 -8.18
CA CYS A 132 18.83 4.13 -7.57
C CYS A 132 18.47 4.15 -6.08
N ASN A 133 19.37 4.69 -5.25
CA ASN A 133 19.19 4.84 -3.79
C ASN A 133 17.84 5.46 -3.41
N ASN A 134 17.40 6.47 -4.16
CA ASN A 134 16.15 7.19 -3.92
C ASN A 134 14.91 6.29 -3.98
N ILE A 135 14.88 5.32 -4.90
CA ILE A 135 13.74 4.39 -5.08
C ILE A 135 13.73 3.40 -3.91
N VAL A 136 14.88 2.81 -3.60
CA VAL A 136 15.04 1.85 -2.50
C VAL A 136 14.66 2.50 -1.17
N ARG A 137 15.17 3.71 -0.91
CA ARG A 137 14.86 4.48 0.29
C ARG A 137 13.37 4.81 0.38
N THR A 138 12.74 5.23 -0.72
CA THR A 138 11.30 5.52 -0.75
C THR A 138 10.49 4.28 -0.40
N PHE A 139 10.80 3.15 -1.02
CA PHE A 139 10.11 1.88 -0.78
C PHE A 139 10.27 1.40 0.67
N VAL A 140 11.51 1.39 1.19
CA VAL A 140 11.80 0.99 2.58
C VAL A 140 11.13 1.92 3.59
N THR A 141 11.11 3.23 3.34
CA THR A 141 10.49 4.21 4.24
C THR A 141 8.98 3.99 4.35
N GLN A 142 8.31 3.73 3.23
CA GLN A 142 6.87 3.42 3.23
C GLN A 142 6.59 2.10 3.99
N LEU A 143 7.39 1.07 3.75
CA LEU A 143 7.27 -0.21 4.48
C LEU A 143 7.53 -0.05 5.98
N TYR A 144 8.47 0.81 6.37
CA TYR A 144 8.71 1.14 7.76
C TYR A 144 7.50 1.83 8.41
N GLN A 145 6.89 2.80 7.72
CA GLN A 145 5.68 3.50 8.19
C GLN A 145 4.51 2.53 8.40
N LEU A 146 4.42 1.50 7.56
CA LEU A 146 3.34 0.50 7.57
C LEU A 146 3.67 -0.75 8.41
N ASN A 147 4.69 -0.71 9.26
CA ASN A 147 5.11 -1.82 10.14
C ASN A 147 5.60 -3.09 9.45
N TYR A 148 5.91 -3.07 8.15
CA TYR A 148 6.54 -4.20 7.46
C TYR A 148 8.01 -4.34 7.83
N VAL A 149 8.67 -3.22 8.11
CA VAL A 149 10.10 -3.13 8.42
C VAL A 149 10.31 -2.40 9.74
N ARG A 150 11.33 -2.79 10.50
CA ARG A 150 11.80 -2.12 11.72
C ARG A 150 13.17 -1.50 11.45
N LEU A 151 13.39 -0.29 11.95
CA LEU A 151 14.74 0.25 12.08
C LEU A 151 15.38 -0.35 13.34
N GLN A 152 16.47 -1.11 13.17
CA GLN A 152 17.17 -1.79 14.27
C GLN A 152 18.33 -0.94 14.79
N VAL A 153 19.11 -0.36 13.88
CA VAL A 153 20.21 0.54 14.20
C VAL A 153 20.06 1.79 13.35
N CYS A 154 19.96 2.95 14.02
CA CYS A 154 20.01 4.24 13.36
C CYS A 154 21.41 4.81 13.51
N TYR A 155 22.08 5.03 12.40
CA TYR A 155 23.37 5.70 12.43
C TYR A 155 23.13 7.20 12.24
N GLY A 156 23.58 7.99 13.21
CA GLY A 156 23.51 9.45 13.11
C GLY A 156 24.34 9.96 11.94
N SER A 157 23.98 11.15 11.44
CA SER A 157 24.65 11.87 10.33
C SER A 157 26.15 12.16 10.53
N ASN A 158 26.70 11.82 11.70
CA ASN A 158 28.04 12.22 12.13
C ASN A 158 29.13 11.24 11.72
N PHE A 159 28.78 10.11 11.09
CA PHE A 159 29.74 9.12 10.60
C PHE A 159 29.47 8.79 9.13
N GLU A 160 30.32 9.31 8.25
CA GLU A 160 30.30 8.97 6.82
C GLU A 160 30.55 7.46 6.64
N GLY A 161 29.71 6.82 5.82
CA GLY A 161 29.82 5.39 5.49
C GLY A 161 28.95 4.45 6.33
N ASN A 162 28.34 4.93 7.43
CA ASN A 162 27.39 4.12 8.18
C ASN A 162 25.97 4.22 7.61
N GLU A 163 25.37 3.07 7.34
CA GLU A 163 24.00 2.99 6.83
C GLU A 163 23.05 2.42 7.89
N ASP A 164 21.87 3.03 8.01
CA ASP A 164 20.77 2.51 8.83
C ASP A 164 20.50 1.03 8.53
N ILE A 165 20.38 0.22 9.59
CA ILE A 165 20.10 -1.21 9.50
C ILE A 165 18.62 -1.44 9.79
N TYR A 166 17.98 -2.09 8.84
CA TYR A 166 16.57 -2.43 8.85
C TYR A 166 16.38 -3.93 9.00
N GLN A 167 15.28 -4.34 9.63
CA GLN A 167 14.86 -5.73 9.75
C GLN A 167 13.45 -5.90 9.19
N LEU A 168 13.26 -6.90 8.34
CA LEU A 168 11.94 -7.31 7.86
C LEU A 168 11.15 -7.96 9.00
N ILE A 169 10.00 -7.40 9.35
CA ILE A 169 9.12 -7.93 10.39
C ILE A 169 8.05 -8.83 9.79
N GLN A 170 7.44 -8.38 8.70
CA GLN A 170 6.33 -9.08 8.07
C GLN A 170 6.74 -9.63 6.72
N ASN A 171 6.89 -10.95 6.63
CA ASN A 171 7.12 -11.67 5.38
C ASN A 171 5.80 -12.25 4.88
N THR A 172 5.00 -11.41 4.21
CA THR A 172 3.63 -11.76 3.81
C THR A 172 3.54 -12.63 2.56
N GLY A 173 4.66 -12.87 1.86
CA GLY A 173 4.71 -13.82 0.75
C GLY A 173 5.67 -13.43 -0.37
N ALA A 174 5.54 -14.14 -1.50
CA ALA A 174 6.42 -13.97 -2.64
C ALA A 174 6.19 -12.67 -3.42
N LYS A 175 4.98 -12.11 -3.37
CA LYS A 175 4.64 -10.86 -4.08
C LYS A 175 4.95 -9.67 -3.20
N ALA A 176 5.60 -8.66 -3.78
CA ALA A 176 5.82 -7.40 -3.09
C ALA A 176 4.48 -6.71 -2.83
N PRO A 177 4.31 -6.08 -1.67
CA PRO A 177 3.18 -5.21 -1.44
C PRO A 177 3.11 -4.08 -2.47
N PHE A 178 1.90 -3.77 -2.94
CA PHE A 178 1.63 -2.68 -3.86
C PHE A 178 1.42 -1.38 -3.07
N LEU A 179 2.27 -0.38 -3.30
CA LEU A 179 2.12 0.93 -2.67
C LEU A 179 1.06 1.72 -3.44
N CYS A 180 -0.09 1.95 -2.83
CA CYS A 180 -1.22 2.63 -3.47
C CYS A 180 -1.06 4.16 -3.49
N GLY A 181 -0.34 4.71 -2.51
CA GLY A 181 -0.15 6.15 -2.32
C GLY A 181 0.71 6.42 -1.08
N GLU A 182 0.83 7.68 -0.66
CA GLU A 182 1.50 8.01 0.61
C GLU A 182 0.73 7.36 1.76
N GLY A 183 1.38 6.47 2.51
CA GLY A 183 0.78 5.85 3.68
C GLY A 183 -0.30 4.80 3.38
N SER A 184 -0.46 4.36 2.13
CA SER A 184 -1.40 3.28 1.78
C SER A 184 -0.75 2.17 0.94
N LEU A 185 -1.08 0.92 1.29
CA LEU A 185 -0.49 -0.27 0.68
C LEU A 185 -1.52 -1.39 0.58
N TYR A 186 -1.51 -2.08 -0.54
CA TYR A 186 -2.24 -3.33 -0.75
C TYR A 186 -1.28 -4.51 -0.78
N ASP A 187 -1.45 -5.43 0.14
CA ASP A 187 -0.72 -6.68 0.18
C ASP A 187 -1.42 -7.74 -0.69
N LEU A 188 -0.79 -8.07 -1.82
CA LEU A 188 -1.35 -9.02 -2.77
C LEU A 188 -1.35 -10.47 -2.28
N SER A 189 -0.52 -10.80 -1.28
CA SER A 189 -0.41 -12.16 -0.78
C SER A 189 -1.43 -12.44 0.32
N THR A 190 -1.72 -11.46 1.16
CA THR A 190 -2.70 -11.58 2.26
C THR A 190 -4.06 -10.98 1.92
N CYS A 191 -4.20 -10.31 0.78
CA CYS A 191 -5.41 -9.57 0.39
C CYS A 191 -5.83 -8.57 1.48
N CYS A 192 -4.84 -7.86 2.04
CA CYS A 192 -5.05 -6.88 3.09
C CYS A 192 -4.64 -5.50 2.57
N ILE A 193 -5.43 -4.47 2.89
CA ILE A 193 -5.07 -3.09 2.62
C ILE A 193 -4.78 -2.40 3.94
N TYR A 194 -3.67 -1.68 3.98
CA TYR A 194 -3.19 -0.92 5.13
C TYR A 194 -3.16 0.56 4.80
N PHE A 195 -3.56 1.39 5.78
CA PHE A 195 -3.56 2.85 5.68
C PHE A 195 -2.96 3.44 6.95
N THR A 196 -2.32 4.59 6.84
CA THR A 196 -1.99 5.47 7.97
C THR A 196 -2.84 6.72 7.89
N ASP A 197 -3.54 7.07 8.96
CA ASP A 197 -4.23 8.35 9.12
C ASP A 197 -3.23 9.52 9.24
#